data_AF-Q849I5-F1
#
_entry.id   AF-Q849I5-F1
#
_cell.length_a   1.000
_cell.length_b   1.000
_cell.length_c   1.000
_cell.angle_alpha   90.00
_cell.angle_beta   90.00
_cell.angle_gamma   90.00
#
_symmetry.space_group_name_H-M   'P 1'
#
loop_
_entity.id
_entity.type
_entity.pdbx_description
1 polymer ?
#
loop_
_entity_poly.entity_id
_entity_poly.type
_entity_poly.pdbx_seq_one_letter_code
_entity_poly.pdbx_strand_id
1 'polypeptide(L)'
;MDAQHETEVTLDDTLDVLEELTAQSFKAHETCNKLAAKARDLRYELDDLAADLRSTHNVIGRLTGAAMAKLAESMELLARKADEMATKSLTAAELSESAENAMFDAYRPLQQATEDAGLAVPAARVHNEN
;
A
#
# COMPACT_ATOMS: atom_id res chain seq x y z
N MET A 1 23.56 -32.85 -11.49
CA MET A 1 22.48 -32.04 -10.89
C MET A 1 22.98 -30.62 -10.90
N ASP A 2 22.85 -29.96 -12.05
CA ASP A 2 23.29 -28.57 -12.21
C ASP A 2 22.31 -27.64 -11.53
N ALA A 3 22.86 -26.66 -10.83
CA ALA A 3 22.15 -25.63 -10.10
C ALA A 3 21.17 -24.91 -11.05
N GLN A 4 19.89 -25.24 -10.92
CA GLN A 4 18.80 -24.55 -11.59
C GLN A 4 18.82 -23.08 -11.13
N HIS A 5 18.71 -22.19 -12.11
CA HIS A 5 18.89 -20.76 -11.98
C HIS A 5 17.87 -20.13 -10.99
N GLU A 6 18.31 -19.80 -9.78
CA GLU A 6 17.54 -19.00 -8.78
C GLU A 6 17.29 -17.53 -9.21
N THR A 7 17.61 -17.14 -10.45
CA THR A 7 17.65 -15.72 -10.89
C THR A 7 16.87 -15.45 -12.17
N GLU A 8 16.16 -16.43 -12.71
CA GLU A 8 15.32 -16.21 -13.88
C GLU A 8 13.97 -15.63 -13.45
N VAL A 9 13.72 -14.37 -13.78
CA VAL A 9 12.46 -13.68 -13.52
C VAL A 9 11.65 -13.73 -14.81
N THR A 10 10.51 -14.45 -14.78
CA THR A 10 9.62 -14.58 -15.93
C THR A 10 8.59 -13.44 -16.00
N LEU A 11 7.91 -13.28 -17.14
CA LEU A 11 6.81 -12.33 -17.27
C LEU A 11 5.71 -12.63 -16.26
N ASP A 12 5.34 -13.91 -16.09
CA ASP A 12 4.35 -14.34 -15.12
C ASP A 12 4.78 -13.98 -13.70
N ASP A 13 6.05 -14.21 -13.33
CA ASP A 13 6.56 -13.79 -12.00
C ASP A 13 6.45 -12.27 -11.78
N THR A 14 6.70 -11.46 -12.82
CA THR A 14 6.55 -10.01 -12.71
C THR A 14 5.09 -9.56 -12.60
N LEU A 15 4.17 -10.22 -13.32
CA LEU A 15 2.74 -9.91 -13.26
C LEU A 15 2.18 -10.29 -11.88
N ASP A 16 2.54 -11.45 -11.34
CA ASP A 16 2.14 -11.89 -10.00
C ASP A 16 2.60 -10.89 -8.91
N VAL A 17 3.83 -10.39 -9.01
CA VAL A 17 4.36 -9.38 -8.07
C VAL A 17 3.61 -8.04 -8.21
N LEU A 18 3.27 -7.62 -9.43
CA LEU A 18 2.51 -6.38 -9.65
C LEU A 18 1.07 -6.50 -9.16
N GLU A 19 0.42 -7.64 -9.36
CA GLU A 19 -0.91 -7.93 -8.81
C GLU A 19 -0.88 -7.89 -7.27
N GLU A 20 0.11 -8.57 -6.65
CA GLU A 20 0.28 -8.55 -5.20
C GLU A 20 0.53 -7.13 -4.68
N LEU A 21 1.41 -6.36 -5.32
CA LEU A 21 1.72 -4.99 -4.93
C LEU A 21 0.48 -4.09 -5.03
N THR A 22 -0.33 -4.26 -6.07
CA THR A 22 -1.60 -3.55 -6.26
C THR A 22 -2.57 -3.86 -5.12
N ALA A 23 -2.77 -5.14 -4.81
CA ALA A 23 -3.64 -5.58 -3.72
C ALA A 23 -3.17 -5.07 -2.35
N GLN A 24 -1.87 -5.15 -2.07
CA GLN A 24 -1.27 -4.62 -0.83
C GLN A 24 -1.46 -3.11 -0.72
N SER A 25 -1.30 -2.38 -1.83
CA SER A 25 -1.43 -0.92 -1.88
C SER A 25 -2.88 -0.47 -1.65
N PHE A 26 -3.87 -1.13 -2.25
CA PHE A 26 -5.29 -0.88 -1.96
C PHE A 26 -5.63 -1.17 -0.50
N LYS A 27 -5.15 -2.30 0.04
CA LYS A 27 -5.36 -2.63 1.45
C LYS A 27 -4.75 -1.57 2.38
N ALA A 28 -3.56 -1.07 2.05
CA ALA A 28 -2.92 0.01 2.78
C ALA A 28 -3.76 1.30 2.70
N HIS A 29 -4.24 1.67 1.51
CA HIS A 29 -5.14 2.81 1.31
C HIS A 29 -6.38 2.74 2.21
N GLU A 30 -7.11 1.63 2.17
CA GLU A 30 -8.30 1.45 3.00
C GLU A 30 -7.99 1.50 4.50
N THR A 31 -6.89 0.86 4.91
CA THR A 31 -6.48 0.82 6.32
C THR A 31 -6.15 2.22 6.81
N CYS A 32 -5.44 3.01 6.00
CA CYS A 32 -5.13 4.40 6.30
C CYS A 32 -6.39 5.27 6.40
N ASN A 33 -7.36 5.11 5.50
CA ASN A 33 -8.65 5.83 5.61
C ASN A 33 -9.39 5.49 6.91
N LYS A 34 -9.47 4.20 7.28
CA LYS A 34 -10.09 3.76 8.54
C LYS A 34 -9.35 4.32 9.76
N LEU A 35 -8.01 4.36 9.72
CA LEU A 35 -7.20 4.90 10.80
C LEU A 35 -7.39 6.41 10.95
N ALA A 36 -7.41 7.15 9.82
CA ALA A 36 -7.63 8.59 9.82
C ALA A 36 -9.01 8.96 10.39
N ALA A 37 -10.06 8.21 10.04
CA ALA A 37 -11.39 8.39 10.62
C ALA A 37 -11.38 8.19 12.15
N LYS A 38 -10.86 7.05 12.62
CA LYS A 38 -10.78 6.76 14.06
C LYS A 38 -9.95 7.77 14.84
N ALA A 39 -8.85 8.26 14.27
CA ALA A 39 -8.02 9.27 14.89
C ALA A 39 -8.78 10.59 15.07
N ARG A 40 -9.59 11.00 14.07
CA ARG A 40 -10.44 12.19 14.17
C ARG A 40 -11.54 12.01 15.23
N ASP A 41 -12.17 10.85 15.27
CA ASP A 41 -13.20 10.54 16.28
C ASP A 41 -12.62 10.64 17.69
N LEU A 42 -11.47 9.99 17.94
CA LEU A 42 -10.80 10.06 19.24
C LEU A 42 -10.36 11.47 19.60
N ARG A 43 -9.92 12.27 18.61
CA ARG A 43 -9.58 13.68 18.83
C ARG A 43 -10.79 14.45 19.34
N TYR A 44 -11.97 14.27 18.74
CA TYR A 44 -13.20 14.93 19.19
C TYR A 44 -13.60 14.51 20.61
N GLU A 45 -13.54 13.21 20.92
CA GLU A 45 -13.82 12.72 22.27
C GLU A 45 -12.88 13.31 23.32
N LEU A 46 -11.60 13.48 22.98
CA LEU A 46 -10.61 14.10 23.86
C LEU A 46 -10.87 15.60 24.07
N ASP A 47 -11.27 16.31 23.02
CA ASP A 47 -11.61 17.73 23.11
C ASP A 47 -12.86 17.95 23.97
N ASP A 48 -13.90 17.12 23.80
CA ASP A 48 -15.14 17.17 24.57
C ASP A 48 -14.88 16.91 26.06
N LEU A 49 -14.11 15.87 26.38
CA LEU A 49 -13.74 15.54 27.75
C LEU A 49 -12.84 16.61 28.37
N ALA A 50 -11.91 17.19 27.60
CA ALA A 50 -11.08 18.30 28.05
C ALA A 50 -11.93 19.54 28.36
N ALA A 51 -13.02 19.79 27.62
CA ALA A 51 -13.94 20.88 27.89
C ALA A 51 -14.70 20.68 29.20
N ASP A 52 -15.24 19.47 29.45
CA ASP A 52 -15.94 19.13 30.70
C ASP A 52 -15.02 19.21 31.93
N LEU A 53 -13.78 18.71 31.81
CA LEU A 53 -12.82 18.78 32.91
C LEU A 53 -12.49 20.22 33.31
N ARG A 54 -12.50 21.17 32.37
CA ARG A 54 -12.29 22.59 32.65
C ARG A 54 -13.49 23.22 33.35
N SER A 55 -14.72 22.83 33.01
CA SER A 55 -15.93 23.36 33.65
C SER A 55 -16.16 22.80 35.04
N THR A 56 -15.91 21.51 35.25
CA THR A 56 -16.45 20.77 36.40
C THR A 56 -15.36 20.41 37.41
N HIS A 57 -14.11 20.22 36.97
CA HIS A 57 -13.01 19.70 37.78
C HIS A 57 -11.72 20.55 37.71
N ASN A 58 -11.86 21.84 37.44
CA ASN A 58 -10.90 22.96 37.40
C ASN A 58 -9.52 22.86 38.13
N VAL A 59 -9.34 22.10 39.22
CA VAL A 59 -8.01 21.87 39.83
C VAL A 59 -7.33 20.59 39.33
N ILE A 60 -8.00 19.44 39.38
CA ILE A 60 -7.47 18.15 38.91
C ILE A 60 -7.55 18.05 37.38
N GLY A 61 -8.64 18.55 36.81
CA GLY A 61 -8.93 18.60 35.38
C GLY A 61 -7.97 19.49 34.57
N ARG A 62 -7.18 20.37 35.21
CA ARG A 62 -6.16 21.16 34.50
C ARG A 62 -5.01 20.30 33.99
N LEU A 63 -4.45 19.43 34.83
CA LEU A 63 -3.35 18.55 34.43
C LEU A 63 -3.85 17.48 33.45
N THR A 64 -5.00 16.86 33.74
CA THR A 64 -5.62 15.86 32.87
C THR A 64 -6.03 16.46 31.52
N GLY A 65 -6.62 17.66 31.51
CA GLY A 65 -6.99 18.35 30.27
C GLY A 65 -5.79 18.77 29.43
N ALA A 66 -4.65 19.12 30.04
CA ALA A 66 -3.41 19.38 29.31
C ALA A 66 -2.85 18.12 28.65
N ALA A 67 -2.92 16.97 29.32
CA ALA A 67 -2.53 15.69 28.73
C ALA A 67 -3.46 15.28 27.58
N MET A 68 -4.77 15.52 27.72
CA MET A 68 -5.75 15.26 26.66
C MET A 68 -5.53 16.13 25.43
N ALA A 69 -5.24 17.43 25.60
CA ALA A 69 -4.92 18.31 24.48
C ALA A 69 -3.71 17.80 23.67
N LYS A 70 -2.64 17.34 24.35
CA LYS A 70 -1.48 16.73 23.67
C LYS A 70 -1.82 15.45 22.92
N LEU A 71 -2.71 14.62 23.48
CA LEU A 71 -3.16 13.41 22.82
C LEU A 71 -4.02 13.75 21.59
N ALA A 72 -4.89 14.76 21.69
CA ALA A 72 -5.69 15.26 20.57
C ALA A 72 -4.80 15.80 19.44
N GLU A 73 -3.77 16.59 19.75
CA GLU A 73 -2.75 17.02 18.77
C GLU A 73 -2.03 15.84 18.11
N SER A 74 -1.73 14.79 18.88
CA SER A 74 -1.10 13.58 18.35
C SER A 74 -2.03 12.81 17.42
N MET A 75 -3.34 12.78 17.73
CA MET A 75 -4.34 12.16 16.86
C MET A 75 -4.57 12.95 15.58
N GLU A 76 -4.54 14.28 15.64
CA GLU A 76 -4.56 15.14 14.45
C GLU A 76 -3.36 14.86 13.53
N LEU A 77 -2.15 14.75 14.11
CA LEU A 77 -0.96 14.40 13.33
C LEU A 77 -1.08 13.00 12.71
N LEU A 78 -1.58 12.02 13.47
CA LEU A 78 -1.81 10.66 12.98
C LEU A 78 -2.81 10.65 11.82
N ALA A 79 -3.93 11.37 11.93
CA ALA A 79 -4.93 11.47 10.88
C ALA A 79 -4.33 12.04 9.59
N ARG A 80 -3.58 13.14 9.68
CA ARG A 80 -2.91 13.75 8.52
C ARG A 80 -1.92 12.80 7.86
N LYS A 81 -1.11 12.08 8.64
CA LYS A 81 -0.14 11.12 8.11
C LYS A 81 -0.81 9.91 7.48
N ALA A 82 -1.93 9.47 8.06
CA ALA A 82 -2.76 8.43 7.46
C ALA A 82 -3.38 8.90 6.14
N ASP A 83 -3.90 10.12 6.04
CA ASP A 83 -4.43 10.67 4.76
C ASP A 83 -3.33 10.77 3.68
N GLU A 84 -2.14 11.27 4.06
CA GLU A 84 -0.98 11.33 3.16
C GLU A 84 -0.61 9.94 2.64
N MET A 85 -0.57 8.94 3.53
CA MET A 85 -0.27 7.55 3.16
C MET A 85 -1.37 6.96 2.29
N ALA A 86 -2.65 7.19 2.61
CA ALA A 86 -3.77 6.72 1.81
C ALA A 86 -3.64 7.21 0.37
N THR A 87 -3.35 8.50 0.18
CA THR A 87 -3.16 9.08 -1.17
C THR A 87 -2.01 8.41 -1.90
N LYS A 88 -0.85 8.26 -1.25
CA LYS A 88 0.33 7.65 -1.87
C LYS A 88 0.12 6.17 -2.21
N SER A 89 -0.55 5.42 -1.33
CA SER A 89 -0.87 4.02 -1.57
C SER A 89 -1.85 3.85 -2.73
N LEU A 90 -2.82 4.75 -2.88
CA LEU A 90 -3.71 4.74 -4.05
C LEU A 90 -2.92 4.98 -5.34
N THR A 91 -2.08 6.01 -5.38
CA THR A 91 -1.22 6.29 -6.53
C THR A 91 -0.28 5.12 -6.85
N ALA A 92 0.26 4.44 -5.84
CA ALA A 92 1.11 3.27 -6.04
C ALA A 92 0.33 2.08 -6.63
N ALA A 93 -0.91 1.86 -6.19
CA ALA A 93 -1.79 0.84 -6.75
C ALA A 93 -2.09 1.14 -8.23
N GLU A 94 -2.49 2.37 -8.54
CA GLU A 94 -2.78 2.81 -9.91
C GLU A 94 -1.56 2.68 -10.84
N LEU A 95 -0.36 3.00 -10.34
CA LEU A 95 0.88 2.81 -11.10
C LEU A 95 1.20 1.34 -11.36
N SER A 96 0.97 0.48 -10.37
CA SER A 96 1.25 -0.95 -10.46
C SER A 96 0.29 -1.63 -11.44
N GLU A 97 -1.01 -1.32 -11.35
CA GLU A 97 -2.04 -1.78 -12.28
C GLU A 97 -1.79 -1.27 -13.71
N SER A 98 -1.37 -0.01 -13.87
CA SER A 98 -1.01 0.52 -15.19
C SER A 98 0.22 -0.18 -15.77
N ALA A 99 1.20 -0.54 -14.95
CA ALA A 99 2.40 -1.25 -15.40
C ALA A 99 2.06 -2.71 -15.78
N GLU A 100 1.22 -3.37 -15.00
CA GLU A 100 0.70 -4.72 -15.27
C GLU A 100 0.00 -4.76 -16.62
N ASN A 101 -0.96 -3.86 -16.86
CA ASN A 101 -1.69 -3.77 -18.13
C ASN A 101 -0.75 -3.49 -19.31
N ALA A 102 0.21 -2.58 -19.15
CA ALA A 102 1.17 -2.28 -20.21
C ALA A 102 2.07 -3.48 -20.56
N MET A 103 2.51 -4.24 -19.54
CA MET A 103 3.29 -5.46 -19.74
C MET A 103 2.44 -6.56 -20.40
N PHE A 104 1.22 -6.73 -19.93
CA PHE A 104 0.27 -7.68 -20.50
C PHE A 104 0.02 -7.41 -21.98
N ASP A 105 -0.29 -6.17 -22.35
CA ASP A 105 -0.58 -5.79 -23.73
C ASP A 105 0.64 -5.93 -24.64
N ALA A 106 1.84 -5.58 -24.15
CA ALA A 106 3.05 -5.60 -24.95
C ALA A 106 3.60 -7.03 -25.17
N TYR A 107 3.58 -7.86 -24.13
CA TYR A 107 4.31 -9.14 -24.13
C TYR A 107 3.42 -10.36 -24.36
N ARG A 108 2.14 -10.32 -23.95
CA ARG A 108 1.24 -11.47 -24.13
C ARG A 108 1.01 -11.86 -25.59
N PRO A 109 0.83 -10.93 -26.55
CA PRO A 109 0.72 -11.29 -27.97
C PRO A 109 2.01 -11.91 -28.52
N LEU A 110 3.17 -11.45 -28.04
CA LEU A 110 4.47 -11.98 -28.44
C LEU A 110 4.68 -13.39 -27.90
N GLN A 111 4.33 -13.63 -26.63
CA GLN A 111 4.42 -14.93 -25.99
C GLN A 111 3.49 -15.95 -26.69
N GLN A 112 2.23 -15.58 -26.94
CA GLN A 112 1.28 -16.43 -27.66
C GLN A 112 1.76 -16.74 -29.09
N ALA A 113 2.25 -15.75 -29.84
CA ALA A 113 2.76 -15.99 -31.19
C ALA A 113 4.00 -16.90 -31.20
N THR A 114 4.80 -16.86 -30.13
CA THR A 114 6.00 -17.68 -29.96
C THR A 114 5.61 -19.13 -29.61
N GLU A 115 4.64 -19.31 -28.70
CA GLU A 115 4.04 -20.60 -28.38
C GLU A 115 3.33 -21.24 -29.59
N ASP A 116 2.52 -20.48 -30.32
CA ASP A 116 1.79 -20.92 -31.51
C ASP A 116 2.73 -21.33 -32.65
N ALA A 117 3.91 -20.71 -32.73
CA ALA A 117 4.98 -21.08 -33.67
C ALA A 117 5.70 -22.38 -33.27
N GLY A 118 5.32 -23.02 -32.16
CA GLY A 118 6.00 -24.19 -31.60
C GLY A 118 7.41 -23.88 -31.09
N LEU A 119 7.77 -22.59 -31.02
CA LEU A 119 8.99 -22.10 -30.42
C LEU A 119 8.70 -21.94 -28.93
N ALA A 120 8.66 -23.05 -28.17
CA ALA A 120 8.74 -22.93 -26.73
C ALA A 120 10.05 -22.20 -26.44
N VAL A 121 9.97 -20.95 -25.94
CA VAL A 121 11.13 -20.08 -25.76
C VAL A 121 12.20 -20.87 -25.01
N PRO A 122 13.33 -21.24 -25.65
CA PRO A 122 14.47 -21.69 -24.90
C PRO A 122 15.02 -20.41 -24.29
N ALA A 123 14.81 -20.23 -22.99
CA ALA A 123 15.62 -19.29 -22.26
C ALA A 123 17.09 -19.62 -22.54
N ALA A 124 17.84 -18.59 -22.93
CA ALA A 124 19.22 -18.61 -23.38
C ALA A 124 19.47 -19.06 -24.84
N ARG A 125 20.10 -18.10 -25.54
CA ARG A 125 20.81 -18.19 -26.83
C ARG A 125 21.75 -19.41 -27.00
N VAL A 126 22.07 -20.12 -25.92
CA VAL A 126 22.95 -21.31 -25.89
C VAL A 126 22.28 -22.56 -26.49
N HIS A 127 20.95 -22.64 -26.52
CA HIS A 127 20.25 -23.80 -27.11
C HIS A 127 20.04 -23.75 -28.63
N ASN A 128 20.39 -22.64 -29.28
CA ASN A 128 20.37 -22.52 -30.75
C ASN A 128 21.73 -22.78 -31.41
N GLU A 129 22.77 -23.07 -30.63
CA GLU A 129 24.06 -23.54 -31.15
C GLU A 129 24.43 -24.86 -30.46
N ASN A 130 23.84 -25.96 -30.94
CA ASN A 130 24.48 -27.27 -31.17
C ASN A 130 23.51 -28.23 -31.87
#